data_AF-A0A9Q6I9A4-F1
#
_entry.id   AF-A0A9Q6I9A4-F1
#
_cell.length_a   1.000
_cell.length_b   1.000
_cell.length_c   1.000
_cell.angle_alpha   90.00
_cell.angle_beta   90.00
_cell.angle_gamma   90.00
#
_symmetry.space_group_name_H-M   'P 1'
#
loop_
_entity.id
_entity.type
_entity.pdbx_description
1 polymer ?
#
loop_
_entity_poly.entity_id
_entity_poly.type
_entity_poly.pdbx_seq_one_letter_code
_entity_poly.pdbx_strand_id
1 'polypeptide(L)'
;MQMLHIVPRLMTAVRAGNKRHTIRWQEQAITPGPLRYINHEDPADSVIVTVERVVMMPLSSVAQHLGKDEEWPDAELLAGMQEHYPAIQLDSQVAVIHHSAPCETETGRYQTLLAALTALECSLHQEKRYDAAWLAQRLHPEFQEITRSGVRVNRAQTIAVQAEAHAPAIVSRDFQLIQTGTHHALLLYRTARPDGRHAAWRSFHWVYHATQGWQMIFHQASPAAEPDF
;
A
#
# COMPACT_ATOMS: atom_id res chain seq x y z
N MET A 1 -0.41 20.88 11.97
CA MET A 1 -0.17 19.42 12.14
C MET A 1 0.66 19.24 13.39
N GLN A 2 0.22 18.38 14.32
CA GLN A 2 0.92 18.13 15.59
C GLN A 2 2.04 17.10 15.37
N MET A 3 3.10 17.11 16.18
CA MET A 3 4.26 16.22 15.99
C MET A 3 4.69 15.58 17.31
N LEU A 4 5.12 14.32 17.26
CA LEU A 4 5.71 13.61 18.40
C LEU A 4 6.94 12.83 17.95
N HIS A 5 8.00 12.88 18.75
CA HIS A 5 9.17 12.04 18.55
C HIS A 5 8.93 10.65 19.12
N ILE A 6 9.42 9.64 18.41
CA ILE A 6 9.31 8.24 18.82
C ILE A 6 10.61 7.50 18.53
N VAL A 7 10.96 6.58 19.43
CA VAL A 7 12.16 5.74 19.28
C VAL A 7 12.01 4.79 18.07
N PRO A 8 13.09 4.53 17.31
CA PRO A 8 13.04 3.73 16.08
C PRO A 8 12.40 2.35 16.26
N ARG A 9 12.68 1.66 17.37
CA ARG A 9 12.12 0.32 17.66
C ARG A 9 10.60 0.27 17.64
N LEU A 10 9.92 1.39 17.97
CA LEU A 10 8.47 1.48 17.97
C LEU A 10 7.91 1.95 16.62
N MET A 11 8.73 2.50 15.72
CA MET A 11 8.26 2.95 14.40
C MET A 11 7.70 1.79 13.58
N THR A 12 8.34 0.63 13.61
CA THR A 12 7.85 -0.58 12.93
C THR A 12 6.44 -0.98 13.41
N ALA A 13 6.20 -0.95 14.71
CA ALA A 13 4.90 -1.29 15.29
C ALA A 13 3.81 -0.25 14.97
N VAL A 14 4.17 1.03 14.92
CA VAL A 14 3.25 2.10 14.47
C VAL A 14 2.95 1.91 12.97
N ARG A 15 3.95 1.70 12.12
CA ARG A 15 3.81 1.46 10.67
C ARG A 15 2.92 0.26 10.35
N ALA A 16 3.08 -0.83 11.10
CA ALA A 16 2.25 -2.02 10.97
C ALA A 16 0.80 -1.81 11.47
N GLY A 17 0.49 -0.69 12.14
CA GLY A 17 -0.80 -0.44 12.75
C GLY A 17 -1.04 -1.22 14.05
N ASN A 18 -0.03 -1.94 14.57
CA ASN A 18 -0.13 -2.71 15.80
C ASN A 18 -0.09 -1.81 17.04
N LYS A 19 0.70 -0.74 17.00
CA LYS A 19 0.74 0.27 18.08
C LYS A 19 -0.27 1.37 17.80
N ARG A 20 -1.30 1.46 18.65
CA ARG A 20 -2.44 2.37 18.51
C ARG A 20 -2.56 3.41 19.62
N HIS A 21 -1.59 3.45 20.52
CA HIS A 21 -1.55 4.41 21.62
C HIS A 21 -0.11 4.80 22.00
N THR A 22 0.05 5.99 22.57
CA THR A 22 1.28 6.48 23.20
C THR A 22 0.94 7.18 24.53
N ILE A 23 1.84 7.11 25.49
CA ILE A 23 1.72 7.74 26.80
C ILE A 23 2.71 8.90 26.83
N ARG A 24 2.28 10.08 27.27
CA ARG A 24 3.11 11.29 27.33
C ARG A 24 2.94 12.00 28.67
N TRP A 25 4.02 12.53 29.20
CA TRP A 25 4.04 13.24 30.48
C TRP A 25 4.73 14.60 30.33
N GLN A 26 4.06 15.67 30.79
CA GLN A 26 4.55 17.05 30.75
C GLN A 26 5.02 17.56 29.37
N GLU A 27 4.55 16.93 28.28
CA GLU A 27 4.78 17.41 26.91
C GLU A 27 3.65 18.34 26.44
N GLN A 28 3.82 18.92 25.25
CA GLN A 28 2.80 19.73 24.60
C GLN A 28 1.48 18.96 24.46
N ALA A 29 0.36 19.63 24.78
CA ALA A 29 -0.95 19.03 24.68
C ALA A 29 -1.27 18.63 23.23
N ILE A 30 -1.65 17.36 23.05
CA ILE A 30 -2.13 16.82 21.78
C ILE A 30 -3.66 16.81 21.80
N THR A 31 -4.25 17.18 20.67
CA THR A 31 -5.70 17.22 20.45
C THR A 31 -6.10 16.23 19.35
N PRO A 32 -7.37 15.79 19.29
CA PRO A 32 -7.86 14.97 18.19
C PRO A 32 -7.58 15.59 16.82
N GLY A 33 -7.14 14.78 15.86
CA GLY A 33 -6.73 15.22 14.52
C GLY A 33 -5.37 14.69 14.06
N PRO A 34 -4.84 15.19 12.94
CA PRO A 34 -3.60 14.67 12.35
C PRO A 34 -2.39 14.85 13.26
N LEU A 35 -1.65 13.77 13.45
CA LEU A 35 -0.41 13.69 14.20
C LEU A 35 0.68 13.02 13.36
N ARG A 36 1.85 13.66 13.30
CA ARG A 36 3.03 13.11 12.65
C ARG A 36 4.00 12.57 13.71
N TYR A 37 4.23 11.27 13.71
CA TYR A 37 5.36 10.68 14.39
C TYR A 37 6.64 10.91 13.57
N ILE A 38 7.70 11.32 14.25
CA ILE A 38 9.02 11.54 13.69
C ILE A 38 9.99 10.60 14.41
N ASN A 39 10.73 9.80 13.65
CA ASN A 39 11.77 8.97 14.22
C ASN A 39 12.84 9.88 14.86
N HIS A 40 13.19 9.57 16.10
CA HIS A 40 14.17 10.34 16.86
C HIS A 40 15.58 10.32 16.23
N GLU A 41 15.94 9.27 15.48
CA GLU A 41 17.27 9.12 14.85
C GLU A 41 17.30 9.57 13.39
N ASP A 42 16.17 9.52 12.67
CA ASP A 42 16.05 9.94 11.27
C ASP A 42 14.80 10.81 11.06
N PRO A 43 14.93 12.14 11.00
CA PRO A 43 13.79 13.05 10.78
C PRO A 43 13.05 12.85 9.45
N ALA A 44 13.67 12.20 8.44
CA ALA A 44 13.00 11.86 7.20
C ALA A 44 12.05 10.67 7.37
N ASP A 45 12.37 9.76 8.30
CA ASP A 45 11.52 8.64 8.69
C ASP A 45 10.37 9.13 9.57
N SER A 46 9.19 9.22 8.96
CA SER A 46 7.98 9.70 9.65
C SER A 46 6.73 8.94 9.23
N VAL A 47 5.73 8.96 10.13
CA VAL A 47 4.42 8.33 9.96
C VAL A 47 3.35 9.31 10.37
N ILE A 48 2.29 9.43 9.58
CA ILE A 48 1.12 10.22 9.94
C ILE A 48 0.01 9.28 10.42
N VAL A 49 -0.61 9.62 11.53
CA VAL A 49 -1.79 8.95 12.11
C VAL A 49 -2.86 10.02 12.41
N THR A 50 -4.07 9.59 12.72
CA THR A 50 -5.11 10.48 13.24
C THR A 50 -5.34 10.19 14.71
N VAL A 51 -5.16 11.18 15.57
CA VAL A 51 -5.53 11.08 17.00
C VAL A 51 -7.05 11.07 17.09
N GLU A 52 -7.58 9.98 17.65
CA GLU A 52 -9.00 9.76 17.81
C GLU A 52 -9.50 10.37 19.12
N ARG A 53 -8.70 10.21 20.18
CA ARG A 53 -8.99 10.74 21.52
C ARG A 53 -7.73 10.82 22.37
N VAL A 54 -7.78 11.70 23.37
CA VAL A 54 -6.74 11.84 24.39
C VAL A 54 -7.41 11.74 25.76
N VAL A 55 -6.86 10.90 26.64
CA VAL A 55 -7.40 10.69 27.99
C VAL A 55 -6.32 11.02 29.01
N MET A 56 -6.66 11.87 29.97
CA MET A 56 -5.80 12.18 31.11
C MET A 56 -6.11 11.23 32.26
N MET A 57 -5.09 10.62 32.84
CA MET A 57 -5.22 9.73 34.00
C MET A 57 -3.89 9.60 34.77
N PRO A 58 -3.90 9.12 36.03
CA PRO A 58 -2.68 8.70 36.71
C PRO A 58 -1.98 7.57 35.94
N LEU A 59 -0.64 7.54 35.98
CA LEU A 59 0.15 6.48 35.33
C LEU A 59 -0.24 5.07 35.81
N SER A 60 -0.56 4.90 37.09
CA SER A 60 -1.03 3.65 37.68
C SER A 60 -2.33 3.10 37.08
N SER A 61 -3.15 3.96 36.46
CA SER A 61 -4.41 3.54 35.84
C SER A 61 -4.25 3.15 34.37
N VAL A 62 -3.07 3.36 33.78
CA VAL A 62 -2.88 3.22 32.33
C VAL A 62 -2.89 1.76 31.88
N ALA A 63 -2.22 0.86 32.62
CA ALA A 63 -2.20 -0.56 32.28
C ALA A 63 -3.62 -1.13 32.23
N GLN A 64 -4.41 -0.83 33.27
CA GLN A 64 -5.82 -1.21 33.36
C GLN A 64 -6.66 -0.62 32.22
N HIS A 65 -6.49 0.67 31.93
CA HIS A 65 -7.22 1.34 30.85
C HIS A 65 -6.93 0.73 29.47
N LEU A 66 -5.72 0.20 29.28
CA LEU A 66 -5.29 -0.44 28.03
C LEU A 66 -5.50 -1.96 28.03
N GLY A 67 -5.99 -2.55 29.12
CA GLY A 67 -6.16 -3.99 29.28
C GLY A 67 -4.82 -4.74 29.24
N LYS A 68 -3.77 -4.15 29.82
CA LYS A 68 -2.39 -4.62 29.79
C LYS A 68 -1.81 -4.87 31.17
N ASP A 69 -2.64 -5.07 32.19
CA ASP A 69 -2.19 -5.27 33.58
C ASP A 69 -1.24 -6.47 33.74
N GLU A 70 -1.46 -7.54 32.96
CA GLU A 70 -0.58 -8.72 32.96
C GLU A 70 0.73 -8.49 32.21
N GLU A 71 0.73 -7.66 31.18
CA GLU A 71 1.93 -7.34 30.39
C GLU A 71 2.77 -6.25 31.04
N TRP A 72 2.13 -5.26 31.68
CA TRP A 72 2.76 -4.07 32.25
C TRP A 72 2.34 -3.88 33.71
N PRO A 73 2.90 -4.69 34.64
CA PRO A 73 2.79 -4.40 36.06
C PRO A 73 3.31 -2.99 36.38
N ASP A 74 2.80 -2.36 37.44
CA ASP A 74 3.15 -0.98 37.83
C ASP A 74 4.65 -0.70 37.84
N ALA A 75 5.45 -1.63 38.37
CA ALA A 75 6.91 -1.49 38.42
C ALA A 75 7.56 -1.45 37.03
N GLU A 76 7.10 -2.28 36.09
CA GLU A 76 7.63 -2.35 34.73
C GLU A 76 7.19 -1.15 33.90
N LEU A 77 5.91 -0.76 34.00
CA LEU A 77 5.38 0.44 33.36
C LEU A 77 6.12 1.70 33.83
N LEU A 78 6.32 1.83 35.14
CA LEU A 78 7.04 2.96 35.72
C LEU A 78 8.49 3.00 35.24
N ALA A 79 9.20 1.87 35.31
CA ALA A 79 10.59 1.79 34.86
C ALA A 79 10.74 2.19 33.38
N GLY A 80 9.88 1.65 32.50
CA GLY A 80 9.90 1.98 31.08
C GLY A 80 9.57 3.45 30.78
N MET A 81 8.71 4.08 31.57
CA MET A 81 8.44 5.52 31.45
C MET A 81 9.59 6.37 31.99
N GLN A 82 10.26 5.94 33.06
CA GLN A 82 11.38 6.66 33.67
C GLN A 82 12.63 6.72 32.78
N GLU A 83 12.78 5.80 31.83
CA GLU A 83 13.81 5.89 30.79
C GLU A 83 13.72 7.18 29.97
N HIS A 84 12.50 7.70 29.78
CA HIS A 84 12.23 8.93 29.02
C HIS A 84 11.87 10.11 29.92
N TYR A 85 11.31 9.84 31.11
CA TYR A 85 10.82 10.83 32.05
C TYR A 85 11.30 10.53 33.48
N PRO A 86 12.55 10.84 33.85
CA PRO A 86 13.16 10.37 35.10
C PRO A 86 12.40 10.74 36.38
N ALA A 87 11.63 11.84 36.35
CA ALA A 87 10.87 12.33 37.50
C ALA A 87 9.41 11.82 37.57
N ILE A 88 8.95 11.02 36.59
CA ILE A 88 7.57 10.52 36.57
C ILE A 88 7.33 9.54 37.73
N GLN A 89 6.13 9.61 38.30
CA GLN A 89 5.66 8.76 39.40
C GLN A 89 4.34 8.07 39.00
N LEU A 90 3.92 7.04 39.75
CA LEU A 90 2.68 6.31 39.46
C LEU A 90 1.41 7.17 39.58
N ASP A 91 1.41 8.20 40.43
CA ASP A 91 0.31 9.15 40.58
C ASP A 91 0.35 10.32 39.58
N SER A 92 1.42 10.41 38.79
CA SER A 92 1.60 11.48 37.81
C SER A 92 0.53 11.43 36.73
N GLN A 93 -0.07 12.59 36.44
CA GLN A 93 -1.06 12.73 35.39
C GLN A 93 -0.41 12.64 34.01
N VAL A 94 -0.76 11.62 33.23
CA VAL A 94 -0.25 11.38 31.89
C VAL A 94 -1.37 11.50 30.85
N ALA A 95 -0.99 11.88 29.64
CA ALA A 95 -1.85 11.85 28.48
C ALA A 95 -1.70 10.51 27.76
N VAL A 96 -2.77 9.72 27.72
CA VAL A 96 -2.86 8.53 26.87
C VAL A 96 -3.52 8.93 25.56
N ILE A 97 -2.72 8.99 24.50
CA ILE A 97 -3.15 9.40 23.16
C ILE A 97 -3.49 8.15 22.37
N HIS A 98 -4.75 8.01 21.98
CA HIS A 98 -5.24 6.93 21.11
C HIS A 98 -5.31 7.44 19.68
N HIS A 99 -4.78 6.68 18.74
CA HIS A 99 -4.72 7.07 17.33
C HIS A 99 -5.03 5.92 16.38
N SER A 100 -5.39 6.28 15.16
CA SER A 100 -5.63 5.37 14.05
C SER A 100 -4.38 4.59 13.66
N ALA A 101 -4.55 3.56 12.82
CA ALA A 101 -3.42 3.04 12.05
C ALA A 101 -2.84 4.18 11.19
N PRO A 102 -1.59 4.07 10.73
CA PRO A 102 -0.99 5.05 9.83
C PRO A 102 -1.94 5.38 8.69
N CYS A 103 -2.11 6.66 8.39
CA CYS A 103 -2.72 6.99 7.12
C CYS A 103 -1.76 6.50 6.03
N GLU A 104 -2.27 5.67 5.15
CA GLU A 104 -1.53 5.21 3.99
C GLU A 104 -1.12 6.45 3.17
N THR A 105 0.18 6.72 3.10
CA THR A 105 0.70 7.87 2.35
C THR A 105 0.35 7.71 0.87
N GLU A 106 0.21 8.81 0.14
CA GLU A 106 -0.05 8.74 -1.31
C GLU A 106 1.02 7.92 -2.03
N THR A 107 2.29 8.09 -1.66
CA THR A 107 3.41 7.29 -2.18
C THR A 107 3.26 5.80 -1.85
N GLY A 108 2.88 5.45 -0.62
CA GLY A 108 2.67 4.06 -0.22
C GLY A 108 1.51 3.41 -0.98
N ARG A 109 0.39 4.13 -1.11
CA ARG A 109 -0.77 3.72 -1.93
C ARG A 109 -0.39 3.50 -3.38
N TYR A 110 0.37 4.45 -3.94
CA TYR A 110 0.86 4.38 -5.31
C TYR A 110 1.74 3.14 -5.53
N GLN A 111 2.71 2.88 -4.65
CA GLN A 111 3.61 1.72 -4.75
C GLN A 111 2.86 0.40 -4.61
N THR A 112 1.95 0.29 -3.64
CA THR A 112 1.10 -0.90 -3.46
C THR A 112 0.24 -1.15 -4.67
N LEU A 113 -0.38 -0.12 -5.24
CA LEU A 113 -1.21 -0.24 -6.43
C LEU A 113 -0.38 -0.62 -7.66
N LEU A 114 0.79 0.01 -7.87
CA LEU A 114 1.71 -0.33 -8.95
C LEU A 114 2.16 -1.78 -8.86
N ALA A 115 2.52 -2.26 -7.66
CA ALA A 115 2.91 -3.65 -7.44
C ALA A 115 1.75 -4.61 -7.72
N ALA A 116 0.54 -4.30 -7.23
CA ALA A 116 -0.64 -5.13 -7.45
C ALA A 116 -1.02 -5.24 -8.93
N LEU A 117 -1.06 -4.11 -9.66
CA LEU A 117 -1.40 -4.12 -11.09
C LEU A 117 -0.28 -4.75 -11.94
N THR A 118 0.98 -4.54 -11.59
CA THR A 118 2.12 -5.24 -12.23
C THR A 118 1.99 -6.75 -12.06
N ALA A 119 1.65 -7.24 -10.86
CA ALA A 119 1.48 -8.67 -10.62
C ALA A 119 0.32 -9.28 -11.43
N LEU A 120 -0.82 -8.57 -11.51
CA LEU A 120 -1.95 -8.98 -12.35
C LEU A 120 -1.56 -9.04 -13.83
N GLU A 121 -0.81 -8.05 -14.29
CA GLU A 121 -0.33 -7.99 -15.65
C GLU A 121 0.64 -9.14 -15.96
N CYS A 122 1.68 -9.33 -15.15
CA CYS A 122 2.66 -10.40 -15.35
C CYS A 122 2.02 -11.81 -15.34
N SER A 123 0.91 -12.00 -14.60
CA SER A 123 0.18 -13.27 -14.62
C SER A 123 -0.35 -13.62 -16.03
N LEU A 124 -0.68 -12.61 -16.85
CA LEU A 124 -1.12 -12.77 -18.25
C LEU A 124 0.02 -13.09 -19.23
N HIS A 125 1.29 -12.96 -18.82
CA HIS A 125 2.43 -13.40 -19.64
C HIS A 125 2.64 -14.90 -19.56
N GLN A 126 2.05 -15.55 -18.55
CA GLN A 126 2.28 -16.93 -18.19
C GLN A 126 0.98 -17.74 -18.35
N GLU A 127 0.74 -18.68 -17.45
CA GLU A 127 -0.32 -19.67 -17.55
C GLU A 127 -1.74 -19.07 -17.52
N LYS A 128 -1.94 -17.93 -16.85
CA LYS A 128 -3.28 -17.31 -16.73
C LYS A 128 -3.83 -16.77 -18.04
N ARG A 129 -2.98 -16.60 -19.05
CA ARG A 129 -3.41 -16.30 -20.42
C ARG A 129 -4.32 -17.39 -20.98
N TYR A 130 -4.20 -18.64 -20.52
CA TYR A 130 -4.96 -19.79 -21.04
C TYR A 130 -6.18 -20.15 -20.20
N ASP A 131 -6.40 -19.43 -19.10
CA ASP A 131 -7.48 -19.69 -18.14
C ASP A 131 -8.70 -18.83 -18.49
N ALA A 132 -9.61 -19.38 -19.29
CA ALA A 132 -10.79 -18.66 -19.77
C ALA A 132 -11.69 -18.14 -18.63
N ALA A 133 -11.79 -18.87 -17.52
CA ALA A 133 -12.58 -18.45 -16.36
C ALA A 133 -11.92 -17.25 -15.65
N TRP A 134 -10.60 -17.31 -15.47
CA TRP A 134 -9.84 -16.20 -14.91
C TRP A 134 -9.88 -14.96 -15.81
N LEU A 135 -9.72 -15.13 -17.13
CA LEU A 135 -9.85 -14.04 -18.10
C LEU A 135 -11.24 -13.42 -18.06
N ALA A 136 -12.30 -14.25 -17.98
CA ALA A 136 -13.66 -13.76 -17.88
C ALA A 136 -13.87 -12.89 -16.63
N GLN A 137 -13.20 -13.20 -15.51
CA GLN A 137 -13.24 -12.39 -14.30
C GLN A 137 -12.41 -11.10 -14.42
N ARG A 138 -11.25 -11.17 -15.09
CA ARG A 138 -10.28 -10.06 -15.15
C ARG A 138 -10.58 -9.05 -16.26
N LEU A 139 -11.22 -9.46 -17.36
CA LEU A 139 -11.60 -8.57 -18.46
C LEU A 139 -12.98 -7.95 -18.19
N HIS A 140 -13.02 -6.62 -18.13
CA HIS A 140 -14.25 -5.85 -17.99
C HIS A 140 -15.23 -6.20 -19.12
N PRO A 141 -16.56 -6.21 -18.89
CA PRO A 141 -17.54 -6.55 -19.94
C PRO A 141 -17.39 -5.75 -21.24
N GLU A 142 -16.98 -4.47 -21.13
CA GLU A 142 -16.75 -3.57 -22.27
C GLU A 142 -15.30 -3.61 -22.79
N PHE A 143 -14.51 -4.61 -22.43
CA PHE A 143 -13.09 -4.67 -22.77
C PHE A 143 -12.85 -4.59 -24.29
N GLN A 144 -11.88 -3.76 -24.65
CA GLN A 144 -11.36 -3.58 -26.01
C GLN A 144 -9.85 -3.72 -26.03
N GLU A 145 -9.32 -4.37 -27.07
CA GLU A 145 -7.89 -4.45 -27.31
C GLU A 145 -7.56 -3.98 -28.73
N ILE A 146 -6.48 -3.21 -28.83
CA ILE A 146 -5.76 -2.98 -30.09
C ILE A 146 -4.49 -3.83 -30.03
N THR A 147 -4.46 -4.91 -30.82
CA THR A 147 -3.32 -5.81 -30.83
C THR A 147 -2.08 -5.11 -31.39
N ARG A 148 -0.91 -5.73 -31.23
CA ARG A 148 0.36 -5.23 -31.80
C ARG A 148 0.30 -4.99 -33.31
N SER A 149 -0.54 -5.73 -34.05
CA SER A 149 -0.72 -5.54 -35.50
C SER A 149 -1.75 -4.47 -35.86
N GLY A 150 -2.33 -3.79 -34.87
CA GLY A 150 -3.37 -2.77 -35.07
C GLY A 150 -4.79 -3.32 -35.24
N VAL A 151 -4.99 -4.63 -35.04
CA VAL A 151 -6.32 -5.24 -35.13
C VAL A 151 -7.09 -4.96 -33.85
N ARG A 152 -8.36 -4.54 -33.98
CA ARG A 152 -9.27 -4.37 -32.85
C ARG A 152 -9.95 -5.70 -32.53
N VAL A 153 -9.88 -6.10 -31.26
CA VAL A 153 -10.58 -7.27 -30.74
C VAL A 153 -11.33 -6.93 -29.46
N ASN A 154 -12.45 -7.61 -29.22
CA ASN A 154 -13.27 -7.45 -28.03
C ASN A 154 -13.02 -8.58 -27.02
N ARG A 155 -13.62 -8.47 -25.83
CA ARG A 155 -13.56 -9.48 -24.76
C ARG A 155 -13.80 -10.91 -25.23
N ALA A 156 -14.89 -11.17 -25.97
CA ALA A 156 -15.25 -12.52 -26.39
C ALA A 156 -14.20 -13.09 -27.35
N GLN A 157 -13.71 -12.27 -28.27
CA GLN A 157 -12.65 -12.66 -29.21
C GLN A 157 -11.33 -12.93 -28.50
N THR A 158 -10.92 -12.07 -27.55
CA THR A 158 -9.68 -12.26 -26.78
C THR A 158 -9.72 -13.56 -25.97
N ILE A 159 -10.83 -13.86 -25.29
CA ILE A 159 -10.98 -15.10 -24.50
C ILE A 159 -10.93 -16.34 -25.41
N ALA A 160 -11.60 -16.30 -26.57
CA ALA A 160 -11.62 -17.44 -27.49
C ALA A 160 -10.22 -17.72 -28.08
N VAL A 161 -9.52 -16.68 -28.55
CA VAL A 161 -8.21 -16.82 -29.20
C VAL A 161 -7.12 -17.25 -28.22
N GLN A 162 -7.18 -16.78 -26.97
CA GLN A 162 -6.14 -17.09 -26.00
C GLN A 162 -6.17 -18.53 -25.51
N ALA A 163 -7.28 -19.25 -25.62
CA ALA A 163 -7.36 -20.66 -25.19
C ALA A 163 -6.59 -21.65 -26.10
N GLU A 164 -6.19 -21.25 -27.31
CA GLU A 164 -5.77 -22.17 -28.38
C GLU A 164 -4.29 -22.07 -28.79
N ALA A 165 -3.53 -21.08 -28.31
CA ALA A 165 -2.22 -20.73 -28.87
C ALA A 165 -1.06 -20.77 -27.85
N HIS A 166 0.02 -21.50 -28.11
CA HIS A 166 1.25 -21.36 -27.33
C HIS A 166 1.95 -20.04 -27.68
N ALA A 167 1.72 -18.99 -26.89
CA ALA A 167 2.39 -17.72 -27.06
C ALA A 167 3.88 -17.82 -26.65
N PRO A 168 4.81 -17.21 -27.41
CA PRO A 168 6.22 -17.17 -27.04
C PRO A 168 6.40 -16.42 -25.71
N ALA A 169 7.38 -16.86 -24.91
CA ALA A 169 7.76 -16.16 -23.69
C ALA A 169 8.11 -14.70 -23.96
N ILE A 170 7.71 -13.82 -23.04
CA ILE A 170 8.04 -12.40 -23.05
C ILE A 170 8.63 -12.01 -21.69
N VAL A 171 9.48 -11.00 -21.72
CA VAL A 171 10.02 -10.31 -20.56
C VAL A 171 9.46 -8.90 -20.50
N SER A 172 9.25 -8.38 -19.31
CA SER A 172 8.64 -7.07 -19.07
C SER A 172 9.46 -6.23 -18.09
N ARG A 173 9.52 -4.92 -18.33
CA ARG A 173 10.24 -3.96 -17.46
C ARG A 173 9.66 -2.55 -17.58
N ASP A 174 10.20 -1.63 -16.78
CA ASP A 174 9.90 -0.19 -16.82
C ASP A 174 8.42 0.13 -16.53
N PHE A 175 7.82 -0.55 -15.54
CA PHE A 175 6.43 -0.34 -15.15
C PHE A 175 6.21 1.05 -14.55
N GLN A 176 5.21 1.76 -15.08
CA GLN A 176 4.78 3.08 -14.64
C GLN A 176 3.26 3.09 -14.49
N LEU A 177 2.80 3.70 -13.40
CA LEU A 177 1.38 3.84 -13.10
C LEU A 177 0.96 5.30 -13.25
N ILE A 178 -0.14 5.53 -13.96
CA ILE A 178 -0.81 6.83 -14.02
C ILE A 178 -2.20 6.64 -13.44
N GLN A 179 -2.46 7.19 -12.26
CA GLN A 179 -3.81 7.18 -11.68
C GLN A 179 -4.65 8.25 -12.37
N THR A 180 -5.69 7.83 -13.07
CA THR A 180 -6.61 8.72 -13.81
C THR A 180 -7.90 8.98 -13.03
N GLY A 181 -8.09 8.32 -11.89
CA GLY A 181 -9.16 8.55 -10.92
C GLY A 181 -9.07 7.58 -9.74
N THR A 182 -9.97 7.71 -8.76
CA THR A 182 -9.98 6.86 -7.55
C THR A 182 -10.09 5.36 -7.86
N HIS A 183 -10.79 5.03 -8.95
CA HIS A 183 -11.02 3.65 -9.40
C HIS A 183 -10.45 3.37 -10.79
N HIS A 184 -9.56 4.24 -11.30
CA HIS A 184 -9.02 4.12 -12.65
C HIS A 184 -7.50 4.30 -12.66
N ALA A 185 -6.82 3.39 -13.34
CA ALA A 185 -5.37 3.41 -13.46
C ALA A 185 -4.91 2.98 -14.85
N LEU A 186 -3.93 3.70 -15.40
CA LEU A 186 -3.18 3.28 -16.57
C LEU A 186 -1.86 2.67 -16.11
N LEU A 187 -1.55 1.47 -16.60
CA LEU A 187 -0.25 0.83 -16.45
C LEU A 187 0.47 0.86 -17.79
N LEU A 188 1.64 1.48 -17.81
CA LEU A 188 2.52 1.58 -18.97
C LEU A 188 3.80 0.82 -18.69
N TYR A 189 4.25 0.00 -19.63
CA TYR A 189 5.50 -0.73 -19.49
C TYR A 189 5.98 -1.24 -20.85
N ARG A 190 7.13 -1.92 -20.89
CA ARG A 190 7.71 -2.45 -22.11
C ARG A 190 7.78 -3.97 -22.06
N THR A 191 7.56 -4.62 -23.20
CA THR A 191 7.78 -6.05 -23.38
C THR A 191 8.73 -6.33 -24.53
N ALA A 192 9.51 -7.40 -24.44
CA ALA A 192 10.22 -8.01 -25.56
C ALA A 192 10.25 -9.53 -25.39
N ARG A 193 10.73 -10.25 -26.38
CA ARG A 193 11.18 -11.64 -26.20
C ARG A 193 12.50 -11.66 -25.41
N PRO A 194 12.89 -12.80 -24.81
CA PRO A 194 14.17 -12.92 -24.12
C PRO A 194 15.40 -12.56 -24.98
N ASP A 195 15.28 -12.66 -26.31
CA ASP A 195 16.33 -12.28 -27.28
C ASP A 195 16.28 -10.78 -27.67
N GLY A 196 15.47 -9.97 -26.99
CA GLY A 196 15.27 -8.54 -27.25
C GLY A 196 14.37 -8.22 -28.45
N ARG A 197 13.99 -9.22 -29.25
CA ARG A 197 13.14 -8.98 -30.44
C ARG A 197 11.69 -8.73 -30.05
N HIS A 198 10.92 -8.22 -31.01
CA HIS A 198 9.49 -7.94 -30.84
C HIS A 198 9.22 -6.96 -29.69
N ALA A 199 10.13 -6.01 -29.46
CA ALA A 199 9.95 -4.97 -28.47
C ALA A 199 8.66 -4.19 -28.72
N ALA A 200 7.90 -3.92 -27.66
CA ALA A 200 6.64 -3.20 -27.72
C ALA A 200 6.41 -2.40 -26.44
N TRP A 201 5.83 -1.22 -26.61
CA TRP A 201 5.14 -0.50 -25.54
C TRP A 201 3.79 -1.14 -25.28
N ARG A 202 3.45 -1.25 -24.00
CA ARG A 202 2.19 -1.80 -23.52
C ARG A 202 1.46 -0.75 -22.72
N SER A 203 0.17 -0.58 -22.99
CA SER A 203 -0.72 0.24 -22.19
C SER A 203 -1.94 -0.57 -21.77
N PHE A 204 -2.26 -0.48 -20.49
CA PHE A 204 -3.41 -1.15 -19.89
C PHE A 204 -4.22 -0.14 -19.10
N HIS A 205 -5.54 -0.12 -19.31
CA HIS A 205 -6.46 0.62 -18.47
C HIS A 205 -7.19 -0.35 -17.54
N TRP A 206 -6.98 -0.14 -16.25
CA TRP A 206 -7.62 -0.87 -15.16
C TRP A 206 -8.72 -0.03 -14.53
N VAL A 207 -9.84 -0.70 -14.24
CA VAL A 207 -11.01 -0.15 -13.54
C VAL A 207 -11.27 -1.01 -12.30
N TYR A 208 -11.43 -0.39 -11.15
CA TYR A 208 -11.71 -1.09 -9.90
C TYR A 208 -13.23 -1.29 -9.72
N HIS A 209 -13.64 -2.53 -9.52
CA HIS A 209 -15.00 -2.90 -9.15
C HIS A 209 -15.04 -3.40 -7.70
N ALA A 210 -15.98 -2.90 -6.89
CA ALA A 210 -16.01 -3.15 -5.44
C ALA A 210 -16.05 -4.64 -5.06
N THR A 211 -16.71 -5.50 -5.85
CA THR A 211 -16.85 -6.94 -5.55
C THR A 211 -15.93 -7.84 -6.38
N GLN A 212 -15.42 -7.33 -7.51
CA GLN A 212 -14.64 -8.14 -8.48
C GLN A 212 -13.15 -7.73 -8.50
N GLY A 213 -12.81 -6.64 -7.82
CA GLY A 213 -11.48 -6.05 -7.82
C GLY A 213 -11.16 -5.37 -9.15
N TRP A 214 -9.87 -5.27 -9.45
CA TRP A 214 -9.38 -4.63 -10.68
C TRP A 214 -9.70 -5.44 -11.93
N GLN A 215 -10.34 -4.81 -12.91
CA GLN A 215 -10.63 -5.37 -14.22
C GLN A 215 -10.02 -4.51 -15.32
N MET A 216 -9.57 -5.17 -16.39
CA MET A 216 -8.99 -4.52 -17.54
C MET A 216 -10.10 -4.11 -18.51
N ILE A 217 -10.19 -2.81 -18.83
CA ILE A 217 -11.16 -2.29 -19.80
C ILE A 217 -10.51 -1.99 -21.16
N PHE A 218 -9.21 -1.74 -21.19
CA PHE A 218 -8.49 -1.47 -22.44
C PHE A 218 -7.06 -2.03 -22.40
N HIS A 219 -6.60 -2.57 -23.51
CA HIS A 219 -5.20 -2.93 -23.74
C HIS A 219 -4.75 -2.48 -25.13
N GLN A 220 -3.55 -1.94 -25.22
CA GLN A 220 -2.88 -1.75 -26.51
C GLN A 220 -1.41 -2.15 -26.43
N ALA A 221 -0.95 -2.76 -27.52
CA ALA A 221 0.47 -3.00 -27.76
C ALA A 221 0.91 -2.24 -29.00
N SER A 222 2.00 -1.47 -28.89
CA SER A 222 2.58 -0.72 -30.01
C SER A 222 4.04 -1.13 -30.20
N PRO A 223 4.50 -1.48 -31.41
CA PRO A 223 5.90 -1.78 -31.65
C PRO A 223 6.83 -0.66 -31.14
N ALA A 224 7.91 -1.03 -30.47
CA ALA A 224 8.96 -0.09 -30.10
C ALA A 224 9.99 0.00 -31.25
N ALA A 225 10.60 1.17 -31.45
CA ALA A 225 11.77 1.29 -32.32
C ALA A 225 12.98 0.57 -31.66
N GLU A 226 13.74 -0.25 -32.40
CA GLU A 226 14.89 -1.04 -31.87
C GLU A 226 16.16 -0.19 -31.61
N PRO A 227 17.07 -0.59 -30.68
CA PRO A 227 16.81 -1.27 -29.41
C PRO A 227 17.46 -0.55 -28.20
N ASP A 228 16.72 -0.57 -27.10
CA ASP A 228 17.26 -0.73 -25.74
C ASP A 228 16.24 -1.60 -25.01
N PHE A 229 16.42 -2.92 -25.03
CA PHE A 229 15.70 -3.89 -24.20
C PHE A 229 16.69 -4.89 -23.61
#